data_AF-A0AAV7GYF5-F1
#
_entry.id   AF-A0AAV7GYF5-F1
#
_cell.length_a   1.000
_cell.length_b   1.000
_cell.length_c   1.000
_cell.angle_alpha   90.00
_cell.angle_beta   90.00
_cell.angle_gamma   90.00
#
_symmetry.space_group_name_H-M   'P 1'
#
loop_
_entity.id
_entity.type
_entity.pdbx_description
1 polymer ?
#
loop_
_entity_poly.entity_id
_entity_poly.type
_entity_poly.pdbx_seq_one_letter_code
_entity_poly.pdbx_strand_id
1 'polypeptide(L)'
;MPKISHLYKETQNLFDHDIRLWPTYAIPRVPTQKKSVDYRMYVCKYMKIVIQPHRGAELTDWQENMPKFRAKFAYAILCATRK
;
A
#
# COMPACT_ATOMS: atom_id res chain seq x y z
N MET A 1 -19.54 -10.36 16.79
CA MET A 1 -18.55 -9.38 16.31
C MET A 1 -18.75 -8.08 17.09
N PRO A 2 -17.73 -7.52 17.76
CA PRO A 2 -17.87 -6.25 18.46
C PRO A 2 -18.20 -5.18 17.41
N LYS A 3 -19.38 -4.56 17.52
CA LYS A 3 -19.75 -3.43 16.68
C LYS A 3 -18.75 -2.32 16.94
N ILE A 4 -18.03 -1.90 15.91
CA ILE A 4 -17.17 -0.72 15.91
C ILE A 4 -18.07 0.53 15.91
N SER A 5 -18.90 0.67 16.96
CA SER A 5 -19.94 1.70 17.05
C SER A 5 -19.36 3.10 17.17
N HIS A 6 -18.13 3.24 17.70
CA HIS A 6 -17.41 4.51 17.78
C HIS A 6 -17.01 5.02 16.38
N LEU A 7 -16.41 4.17 15.52
CA LEU A 7 -16.07 4.59 14.15
C LEU A 7 -17.32 4.95 13.36
N TYR A 8 -18.45 4.26 13.54
CA TYR A 8 -19.70 4.63 12.86
C TYR A 8 -20.14 6.06 13.22
N LYS A 9 -20.09 6.44 14.50
CA LYS A 9 -20.43 7.80 14.94
C LYS A 9 -19.46 8.87 14.41
N GLU A 10 -18.19 8.53 14.28
CA GLU A 10 -17.16 9.46 13.77
C GLU A 10 -17.20 9.60 12.24
N THR A 11 -17.69 8.59 11.54
CA THR A 11 -17.65 8.53 10.07
C THR A 11 -19.02 8.66 9.39
N GLN A 12 -20.11 8.65 10.16
CA GLN A 12 -21.44 8.93 9.63
C GLN A 12 -21.42 10.31 8.97
N ASN A 13 -21.80 10.36 7.70
CA ASN A 13 -21.81 11.55 6.84
C ASN A 13 -20.44 12.06 6.34
N LEU A 14 -19.34 11.31 6.51
CA LEU A 14 -18.05 11.66 5.86
C LEU A 14 -18.01 11.32 4.36
N PHE A 15 -18.97 10.54 3.87
CA PHE A 15 -19.00 10.07 2.50
C PHE A 15 -20.29 10.50 1.83
N ASP A 16 -20.18 11.10 0.65
CA ASP A 16 -21.33 11.53 -0.17
C ASP A 16 -22.15 10.34 -0.69
N HIS A 17 -21.56 9.13 -0.67
CA HIS A 17 -22.15 7.90 -1.15
C HIS A 17 -21.91 6.75 -0.17
N ASP A 18 -22.81 5.76 -0.18
CA ASP A 18 -22.66 4.56 0.62
C ASP A 18 -21.43 3.75 0.16
N ILE A 19 -20.33 3.84 0.92
CA ILE A 19 -19.06 3.17 0.63
C ILE A 19 -19.18 1.65 0.58
N ARG A 20 -20.25 1.06 1.13
CA ARG A 20 -20.50 -0.39 1.04
C ARG A 20 -20.80 -0.85 -0.39
N LEU A 21 -21.19 0.08 -1.26
CA LEU A 21 -21.45 -0.16 -2.68
C LEU A 21 -20.19 -0.02 -3.54
N TRP A 22 -19.07 0.41 -2.97
CA TRP A 22 -17.85 0.59 -3.74
C TRP A 22 -17.31 -0.78 -4.19
N PRO A 23 -16.94 -0.92 -5.47
CA PRO A 23 -16.41 -2.17 -5.96
C PRO A 23 -15.05 -2.44 -5.31
N THR A 24 -14.96 -3.54 -4.57
CA THR A 24 -13.71 -4.02 -3.99
C THR A 24 -13.15 -5.13 -4.86
N TYR A 25 -11.88 -5.01 -5.25
CA TYR A 25 -11.18 -6.04 -6.00
C TYR A 25 -10.04 -6.60 -5.16
N ALA A 26 -10.05 -7.91 -4.95
CA ALA A 26 -8.90 -8.61 -4.39
C ALA A 26 -7.93 -8.97 -5.51
N ILE A 27 -6.65 -8.67 -5.33
CA ILE A 27 -5.60 -9.09 -6.26
C ILE A 27 -4.99 -10.37 -5.69
N PRO A 28 -5.26 -11.55 -6.29
CA PRO A 28 -4.70 -12.80 -5.80
C PRO A 28 -3.19 -12.86 -6.09
N ARG A 29 -2.48 -13.68 -5.29
CA ARG A 29 -1.06 -14.04 -5.52
C ARG A 29 -0.10 -12.84 -5.53
N VAL A 30 -0.41 -11.83 -4.74
CA VAL A 30 0.51 -10.71 -4.51
C VAL A 30 1.71 -11.14 -3.65
N PRO A 31 2.94 -10.70 -3.94
CA PRO A 31 4.13 -11.07 -3.17
C PRO A 31 4.04 -10.64 -1.70
N THR A 32 4.08 -11.58 -0.75
CA THR A 32 4.05 -11.24 0.68
C THR A 32 5.45 -10.98 1.23
N GLN A 33 5.56 -10.13 2.25
CA GLN A 33 6.84 -9.95 2.94
C GLN A 33 7.22 -11.20 3.75
N LYS A 34 8.49 -11.59 3.71
CA LYS A 34 9.06 -12.62 4.59
C LYS A 34 9.60 -12.00 5.89
N LYS A 35 9.96 -10.71 5.87
CA LYS A 35 10.46 -9.97 7.03
C LYS A 35 9.47 -8.89 7.45
N SER A 36 9.15 -8.83 8.74
CA SER A 36 8.20 -7.86 9.30
C SER A 36 8.61 -6.41 9.01
N VAL A 37 9.91 -6.10 9.04
CA VAL A 37 10.45 -4.76 8.79
C VAL A 37 10.16 -4.20 7.39
N ASP A 38 9.82 -5.08 6.44
CA ASP A 38 9.61 -4.69 5.03
C ASP A 38 8.16 -4.35 4.68
N TYR A 39 7.22 -4.48 5.62
CA TYR A 39 5.79 -4.28 5.34
C TYR A 39 5.49 -2.93 4.66
N ARG A 40 6.13 -1.84 5.12
CA ARG A 40 5.93 -0.50 4.54
C ARG A 40 6.45 -0.43 3.11
N MET A 41 7.59 -1.07 2.83
CA MET A 41 8.16 -1.07 1.48
C MET A 41 7.30 -1.86 0.51
N TYR A 42 6.71 -2.98 0.95
CA TYR A 42 5.73 -3.71 0.14
C TYR A 42 4.50 -2.85 -0.17
N VAL A 43 3.95 -2.11 0.81
CA VAL A 43 2.85 -1.16 0.59
C VAL A 43 3.22 -0.11 -0.47
N CYS A 44 4.40 0.52 -0.36
CA CYS A 44 4.87 1.48 -1.36
C CYS A 44 4.99 0.87 -2.75
N LYS A 45 5.48 -0.37 -2.85
CA LYS A 45 5.57 -1.10 -4.12
C LYS A 45 4.19 -1.38 -4.69
N TYR A 46 3.23 -1.83 -3.89
CA TYR A 46 1.85 -2.04 -4.32
C TYR A 46 1.19 -0.77 -4.83
N MET A 47 1.32 0.34 -4.11
CA MET A 47 0.80 1.62 -4.56
C MET A 47 1.38 2.04 -5.91
N LYS A 48 2.68 1.82 -6.12
CA LYS A 48 3.32 2.09 -7.42
C LYS A 48 2.71 1.25 -8.55
N ILE A 49 2.37 -0.01 -8.29
CA ILE A 49 1.74 -0.91 -9.27
C ILE A 49 0.32 -0.45 -9.59
N VAL A 50 -0.48 -0.17 -8.56
CA VAL A 50 -1.87 0.27 -8.71
C VAL A 50 -1.96 1.59 -9.48
N ILE A 51 -1.04 2.54 -9.22
CA ILE A 51 -1.02 3.85 -9.89
C ILE A 51 -0.39 3.76 -11.30
N GLN A 52 0.51 2.80 -11.54
CA GLN A 52 1.25 2.65 -12.81
C GLN A 52 1.11 1.23 -13.41
N PRO A 53 -0.12 0.78 -13.74
CA PRO A 53 -0.39 -0.62 -14.10
C PRO A 53 0.31 -1.08 -15.38
N HIS A 54 0.65 -0.17 -16.29
CA HIS A 54 1.26 -0.50 -17.59
C HIS A 54 2.80 -0.67 -17.57
N ARG A 55 3.46 -0.46 -16.43
CA ARG A 55 4.94 -0.55 -16.34
C ARG A 55 5.50 -1.94 -16.04
N GLY A 56 4.76 -3.01 -16.36
CA GLY A 56 5.26 -4.38 -16.28
C GLY A 56 5.84 -4.71 -14.91
N ALA A 57 5.12 -4.35 -13.84
CA ALA A 57 5.59 -4.65 -12.51
C ALA A 57 5.50 -6.15 -12.29
N GLU A 58 6.65 -6.82 -12.38
CA GLU A 58 6.75 -8.23 -12.07
C GLU A 58 6.33 -8.45 -10.61
N LEU A 59 5.27 -9.25 -10.44
CA LEU A 59 4.85 -9.82 -9.16
C LEU A 59 5.80 -10.96 -8.75
N THR A 60 7.09 -10.78 -8.96
CA THR A 60 8.16 -11.67 -8.50
C THR A 60 8.43 -11.46 -7.01
N ASP A 61 9.14 -12.39 -6.39
CA ASP A 61 9.55 -12.24 -4.99
C ASP A 61 10.46 -11.02 -4.83
N TRP A 62 9.95 -9.96 -4.22
CA TRP A 62 10.71 -8.73 -4.01
C TRP A 62 11.64 -8.77 -2.81
N GLN A 63 11.55 -9.82 -1.97
CA GLN A 63 12.21 -9.84 -0.67
C GLN A 63 13.74 -9.70 -0.79
N GLU A 64 14.35 -10.33 -1.80
CA GLU A 64 15.78 -10.24 -2.08
C GLU A 64 16.21 -8.81 -2.45
N ASN A 65 15.31 -8.04 -3.06
CA ASN A 65 15.56 -6.68 -3.51
C ASN A 65 15.16 -5.60 -2.48
N MET A 66 14.56 -5.99 -1.34
CA MET A 66 14.12 -5.04 -0.31
C MET A 66 15.23 -4.12 0.21
N PRO A 67 16.47 -4.58 0.49
CA PRO A 67 17.55 -3.68 0.88
C PRO A 67 17.79 -2.55 -0.12
N LYS A 68 17.80 -2.87 -1.42
CA LYS A 68 17.96 -1.90 -2.51
C LYS A 68 16.79 -0.92 -2.58
N PHE A 69 15.56 -1.42 -2.41
CA PHE A 69 14.38 -0.55 -2.40
C PHE A 69 14.37 0.41 -1.21
N ARG A 70 14.74 -0.06 0.00
CA ARG A 70 14.88 0.80 1.19
C ARG A 70 15.90 1.90 0.96
N ALA A 71 17.08 1.58 0.41
CA ALA A 71 18.12 2.57 0.12
C ALA A 71 17.63 3.62 -0.89
N LYS A 72 16.98 3.21 -1.98
CA LYS A 72 16.41 4.13 -2.97
C LYS A 72 15.34 5.05 -2.37
N PHE A 73 14.49 4.50 -1.51
CA PHE A 73 13.44 5.26 -0.85
C PHE A 73 14.01 6.31 0.11
N ALA A 74 14.98 5.91 0.96
CA ALA A 74 15.66 6.83 1.85
C ALA A 74 16.37 7.96 1.09
N TYR A 75 17.06 7.64 -0.02
CA TYR A 75 17.70 8.62 -0.87
C TYR A 75 16.69 9.60 -1.49
N ALA A 76 15.56 9.10 -2.00
CA ALA A 76 14.52 9.95 -2.57
C ALA A 76 13.92 10.92 -1.54
N ILE A 77 13.68 10.46 -0.31
CA ILE A 77 13.25 11.33 0.80
C ILE A 77 14.30 12.39 1.07
N LEU A 78 15.58 12.00 1.21
CA LEU A 78 16.66 12.93 1.49
C LEU A 78 16.78 14.02 0.42
N CYS A 79 16.64 13.66 -0.87
CA CYS A 79 16.66 14.62 -1.96
C CYS A 79 15.44 15.55 -1.95
N ALA A 80 14.27 15.05 -1.52
CA ALA A 80 13.06 15.85 -1.44
C ALA A 80 13.08 16.84 -0.27
N THR A 81 13.70 16.49 0.86
CA THR A 81 13.78 17.33 2.06
C THR A 81 14.92 18.34 2.06
N ARG A 82 15.87 18.21 1.13
CA ARG A 82 16.98 19.16 0.92
C ARG A 82 16.68 20.24 -0.13
N LYS A 83 15.42 20.40 -0.54
CA LYS A 83 14.94 21.54 -1.34
C LYS A 83 14.54 22.68 -0.42
#